data_AF-A0A9E8MUR8-F1
#
_entry.id   AF-A0A9E8MUR8-F1
#
_cell.length_a   1.000
_cell.length_b   1.000
_cell.length_c   1.000
_cell.angle_alpha   90.00
_cell.angle_beta   90.00
_cell.angle_gamma   90.00
#
_symmetry.space_group_name_H-M   'P 1'
#
loop_
_entity.id
_entity.type
_entity.pdbx_description
1 polymer ?
#
loop_
_entity_poly.entity_id
_entity_poly.type
_entity_poly.pdbx_seq_one_letter_code
_entity_poly.pdbx_strand_id
1 'polypeptide(L)'
;MTGSLAYIFGTNGLVSFDYSRKDYSNTKFKPTSDAHFSEQNRLMSNQLVAAATYKLGGEYKYNQFSFRGGYRFEESPYKNGTTVGDLSGYSLGLGYNFGNTKLDLTYDQAKQTNTHQLYNTGLTDATIIDALHSNVTLSLGFQL
;
A
#
# COMPACT_ATOMS: atom_id res chain seq x y z
N MET A 1 3.36 13.83 -1.11
CA MET A 1 3.54 14.42 0.23
C MET A 1 3.08 13.42 1.25
N THR A 2 3.75 13.33 2.39
CA THR A 2 3.39 12.37 3.46
C THR A 2 3.40 13.11 4.79
N GLY A 3 2.40 12.86 5.62
CA GLY A 3 2.31 13.33 7.00
C GLY A 3 1.91 12.17 7.89
N SER A 4 2.48 12.12 9.10
CA SER A 4 2.23 11.06 10.06
C SER A 4 2.05 11.63 11.46
N LEU A 5 1.22 10.96 12.24
CA LEU A 5 0.95 11.26 13.64
C LEU A 5 1.02 9.97 14.44
N ALA A 6 1.63 10.02 15.61
CA ALA A 6 1.66 8.89 16.53
C ALA A 6 1.43 9.38 17.95
N TYR A 7 0.63 8.64 18.70
CA TYR A 7 0.39 8.87 20.12
C TYR A 7 0.86 7.66 20.90
N ILE A 8 1.82 7.87 21.79
CA ILE A 8 2.39 6.85 22.66
C ILE A 8 1.68 6.94 24.01
N PHE A 9 1.14 5.83 24.49
CA PHE A 9 0.47 5.76 25.80
C PHE A 9 1.26 4.87 26.75
N GLY A 10 1.79 5.51 27.81
CA GLY A 10 2.68 4.85 28.76
C GLY A 10 3.93 4.28 28.10
N THR A 11 4.43 3.18 28.64
CA THR A 11 5.58 2.43 28.09
C THR A 11 5.17 1.26 27.21
N ASN A 12 3.86 1.03 27.08
CA ASN A 12 3.31 -0.25 26.65
C ASN A 12 2.63 -0.17 25.28
N GLY A 13 2.52 0.98 24.63
CA GLY A 13 1.90 1.00 23.32
C GLY A 13 1.84 2.34 22.64
N LEU A 14 1.42 2.29 21.37
CA LEU A 14 1.16 3.46 20.54
C LEU A 14 0.03 3.20 19.55
N VAL A 15 -0.61 4.28 19.13
CA VAL A 15 -1.48 4.31 17.95
C VAL A 15 -0.87 5.29 16.96
N SER A 16 -0.87 4.95 15.68
CA SER A 16 -0.35 5.78 14.60
C SER A 16 -1.34 5.94 13.47
N PHE A 17 -1.26 7.09 12.81
CA PHE A 17 -1.98 7.39 11.58
C PHE A 17 -1.01 8.02 10.58
N ASP A 18 -0.94 7.46 9.39
CA ASP A 18 -0.19 8.02 8.27
C ASP A 18 -1.15 8.41 7.14
N TYR A 19 -0.93 9.59 6.59
CA TYR A 19 -1.56 10.07 5.36
C TYR A 19 -0.47 10.35 4.33
N SER A 20 -0.63 9.80 3.13
CA SER A 20 0.24 10.15 2.01
C SER A 20 -0.56 10.44 0.76
N ARG A 21 -0.13 11.39 -0.04
CA ARG A 21 -0.71 11.71 -1.34
C ARG A 21 0.37 11.63 -2.42
N LYS A 22 0.13 10.85 -3.45
CA LYS A 22 1.02 10.70 -4.61
C LYS A 22 0.29 11.11 -5.87
N ASP A 23 0.89 12.02 -6.63
CA ASP A 23 0.32 12.49 -7.89
C ASP A 23 0.87 11.69 -9.08
N TYR A 24 0.05 10.76 -9.58
CA TYR A 24 0.41 9.89 -10.70
C TYR A 24 0.23 10.58 -12.06
N SER A 25 -0.52 11.69 -12.16
CA SER A 25 -0.70 12.40 -13.44
C SER A 25 0.58 13.07 -13.94
N ASN A 26 1.58 13.21 -13.07
CA ASN A 26 2.90 13.75 -13.40
C ASN A 26 3.92 12.69 -13.83
N THR A 27 3.53 11.41 -13.86
CA THR A 27 4.39 10.33 -14.38
C THR A 27 4.61 10.52 -15.88
N LYS A 28 5.87 10.50 -16.30
CA LYS A 28 6.25 10.72 -17.70
C LYS A 28 7.47 9.90 -18.11
N PHE A 29 7.40 9.35 -19.32
CA PHE A 29 8.54 8.84 -20.06
C PHE A 29 9.47 9.97 -20.49
N LYS A 30 10.77 9.67 -20.57
CA LYS A 30 11.82 10.57 -21.06
C LYS A 30 12.65 9.85 -22.14
N PRO A 31 13.19 10.57 -23.14
CA PRO A 31 13.11 12.03 -23.31
C PRO A 31 11.71 12.50 -23.78
N THR A 32 11.26 13.66 -23.30
CA THR A 32 9.92 14.21 -23.65
C THR A 32 9.87 14.82 -25.05
N SER A 33 11.02 14.97 -25.71
CA SER A 33 11.13 15.44 -27.09
C SER A 33 10.81 14.34 -28.11
N ASP A 34 10.83 13.08 -27.69
CA ASP A 34 10.42 11.97 -28.54
C ASP A 34 8.90 12.02 -28.75
N ALA A 35 8.46 11.96 -30.00
CA ALA A 35 7.06 12.14 -30.37
C ALA A 35 6.15 11.03 -29.81
N HIS A 36 6.65 9.79 -29.78
CA HIS A 36 5.93 8.67 -29.19
C HIS A 36 5.84 8.86 -27.68
N PHE A 37 6.94 9.11 -26.97
CA PHE A 37 6.84 9.34 -25.52
C PHE A 37 5.98 10.55 -25.13
N SER A 38 5.97 11.62 -25.93
CA SER A 38 5.10 12.77 -25.71
C SER A 38 3.60 12.40 -25.76
N GLU A 39 3.18 11.58 -26.73
CA GLU A 39 1.78 11.17 -26.83
C GLU A 39 1.38 10.25 -25.67
N GLN A 40 2.23 9.31 -25.30
CA GLN A 40 2.01 8.41 -24.17
C GLN A 40 1.89 9.18 -22.87
N ASN A 41 2.74 10.20 -22.68
CA ASN A 41 2.68 11.09 -21.52
C ASN A 41 1.37 11.87 -21.46
N ARG A 42 0.81 12.27 -22.61
CA ARG A 42 -0.50 12.94 -22.70
C ARG A 42 -1.65 12.00 -22.33
N LEU A 43 -1.59 10.74 -22.75
CA LEU A 43 -2.58 9.73 -22.35
C LEU A 43 -2.51 9.47 -20.84
N MET A 44 -1.30 9.28 -20.30
CA MET A 44 -1.08 9.05 -18.87
C MET A 44 -1.58 10.21 -18.01
N SER A 45 -1.26 11.46 -18.35
CA SER A 45 -1.73 12.63 -17.59
C SER A 45 -3.25 12.80 -17.65
N ASN A 46 -3.90 12.32 -18.72
CA ASN A 46 -5.35 12.34 -18.85
C ASN A 46 -6.06 11.21 -18.09
N GLN A 47 -5.40 10.08 -17.87
CA GLN A 47 -6.00 8.91 -17.22
C GLN A 47 -5.67 8.79 -15.73
N LEU A 48 -4.48 9.25 -15.33
CA LEU A 48 -4.00 9.16 -13.94
C LEU A 48 -4.41 10.38 -13.11
N VAL A 49 -4.49 10.19 -11.81
CA VAL A 49 -4.79 11.22 -10.81
C VAL A 49 -3.89 11.10 -9.60
N ALA A 50 -3.94 12.11 -8.74
CA ALA A 50 -3.42 11.98 -7.40
C ALA A 50 -4.29 11.05 -6.57
N ALA A 51 -3.65 10.06 -5.95
CA ALA A 51 -4.27 9.13 -5.02
C ALA A 51 -3.73 9.38 -3.60
N ALA A 52 -4.61 9.26 -2.62
CA ALA A 52 -4.24 9.25 -1.22
C ALA A 52 -4.14 7.82 -0.65
N THR A 53 -3.28 7.66 0.34
CA THR A 53 -3.12 6.45 1.14
C THR A 53 -3.28 6.82 2.60
N TYR A 54 -4.09 6.05 3.30
CA TYR A 54 -4.39 6.18 4.71
C TYR A 54 -3.93 4.90 5.40
N LYS A 55 -3.14 5.03 6.47
CA LYS A 55 -2.70 3.87 7.27
C LYS A 55 -2.99 4.13 8.72
N LEU A 56 -3.67 3.20 9.36
CA LEU A 56 -3.91 3.20 10.80
C LEU A 56 -3.15 2.03 11.39
N GLY A 57 -2.37 2.28 12.44
CA GLY A 57 -1.54 1.29 13.09
C GLY A 57 -1.67 1.35 14.61
N GLY A 58 -1.48 0.21 15.25
CA GLY A 58 -1.39 0.10 16.69
C GLY A 58 -0.32 -0.90 17.09
N GLU A 59 0.42 -0.58 18.14
CA GLU A 59 1.34 -1.50 18.80
C GLU A 59 1.00 -1.56 20.29
N TYR A 60 0.95 -2.77 20.84
CA TYR A 60 0.80 -3.02 22.27
C TYR A 60 1.86 -4.02 22.73
N LYS A 61 2.61 -3.65 23.75
CA LYS A 61 3.68 -4.43 24.37
C LYS A 61 3.24 -4.91 25.73
N TYR A 62 3.43 -6.20 25.97
CA TYR A 62 3.20 -6.84 27.25
C TYR A 62 4.40 -7.73 27.59
N ASN A 63 5.21 -7.28 28.55
CA ASN A 63 6.48 -7.89 28.92
C ASN A 63 7.40 -8.07 27.69
N GLN A 64 7.72 -9.32 27.34
CA GLN A 64 8.57 -9.68 26.20
C GLN A 64 7.78 -9.77 24.88
N PHE A 65 6.45 -9.72 24.93
CA PHE A 65 5.59 -9.81 23.75
C PHE A 65 5.27 -8.43 23.19
N SER A 66 5.22 -8.34 21.87
CA SER A 66 4.74 -7.18 21.12
C SER A 66 3.65 -7.62 20.16
N PHE A 67 2.50 -6.97 20.23
CA PHE A 67 1.36 -7.19 19.35
C PHE A 67 1.22 -5.98 18.45
N ARG A 68 1.03 -6.21 17.16
CA ARG A 68 0.85 -5.15 16.16
C ARG A 68 -0.38 -5.44 15.33
N GLY A 69 -1.11 -4.40 15.01
CA GLY A 69 -2.26 -4.46 14.11
C GLY A 69 -2.29 -3.21 13.24
N GLY A 70 -2.75 -3.37 12.00
CA GLY A 70 -2.84 -2.25 11.08
C GLY A 70 -3.91 -2.43 10.02
N TYR A 71 -4.37 -1.29 9.52
CA TYR A 71 -5.25 -1.17 8.37
C TYR A 71 -4.68 -0.16 7.38
N ARG A 72 -4.74 -0.50 6.09
CA ARG A 72 -4.30 0.34 4.98
C ARG A 72 -5.44 0.49 3.99
N PHE A 73 -5.70 1.72 3.57
CA PHE A 73 -6.56 2.05 2.45
C PHE A 73 -5.80 2.94 1.47
N GLU A 74 -5.82 2.62 0.19
CA GLU A 74 -5.18 3.38 -0.89
C GLU A 74 -6.19 3.60 -2.01
N GLU A 75 -6.39 4.87 -2.38
CA GLU A 75 -7.27 5.27 -3.46
C GLU A 75 -6.70 4.85 -4.83
N SER A 76 -7.59 4.64 -5.79
CA SER A 76 -7.22 4.40 -7.18
C SER A 76 -6.32 5.51 -7.76
N PRO A 77 -5.21 5.15 -8.44
CA PRO A 77 -4.42 6.12 -9.20
C PRO A 77 -5.06 6.49 -10.56
N TYR A 78 -6.20 5.90 -10.94
CA TYR A 78 -6.89 6.14 -12.22
C TYR A 78 -8.19 6.92 -12.02
N LYS A 79 -8.47 7.86 -12.93
CA LYS A 79 -9.71 8.68 -12.89
C LYS A 79 -10.99 7.88 -12.89
N ASN A 80 -10.99 6.72 -13.55
CA ASN A 80 -12.18 5.88 -13.65
C ASN A 80 -12.42 5.03 -12.40
N GLY A 81 -11.44 4.90 -11.49
CA GLY A 81 -11.55 4.07 -10.30
C GLY A 81 -11.73 2.57 -10.55
N THR A 82 -11.69 2.12 -11.81
CA THR A 82 -12.03 0.73 -12.19
C THR A 82 -10.83 0.00 -12.80
N THR A 83 -10.00 0.68 -13.61
CA THR A 83 -8.81 0.06 -14.22
C THR A 83 -7.86 -0.50 -13.15
N VAL A 84 -7.62 0.29 -12.11
CA VAL A 84 -7.03 -0.17 -10.87
C VAL A 84 -7.89 0.38 -9.75
N GLY A 85 -8.59 -0.47 -9.01
CA GLY A 85 -9.49 -0.02 -7.95
C GLY A 85 -8.75 0.36 -6.68
N ASP A 86 -9.52 0.79 -5.69
CA ASP A 86 -9.01 1.04 -4.35
C ASP A 86 -8.43 -0.24 -3.74
N LEU A 87 -7.35 -0.08 -2.99
CA LEU A 87 -6.70 -1.16 -2.26
C LEU A 87 -7.04 -1.05 -0.78
N SER A 88 -7.51 -2.15 -0.20
CA SER A 88 -7.65 -2.29 1.24
C SER A 88 -6.72 -3.39 1.75
N GLY A 89 -6.14 -3.21 2.92
CA GLY A 89 -5.25 -4.20 3.50
C GLY A 89 -5.27 -4.21 5.01
N TYR A 90 -5.02 -5.38 5.56
CA TYR A 90 -4.98 -5.63 6.99
C TYR A 90 -3.65 -6.29 7.33
N SER A 91 -3.07 -5.91 8.46
CA SER A 91 -1.85 -6.52 8.96
C SER A 91 -1.96 -6.87 10.44
N LEU A 92 -1.35 -7.98 10.81
CA LEU A 92 -1.22 -8.46 12.17
C LEU A 92 0.23 -8.89 12.41
N GLY A 93 0.77 -8.58 13.57
CA GLY A 93 2.13 -8.92 13.94
C GLY A 93 2.24 -9.39 15.37
N LEU A 94 3.08 -10.41 15.59
CA LEU A 94 3.47 -10.91 16.90
C LEU A 94 4.99 -10.92 16.97
N GLY A 95 5.53 -10.21 17.95
CA GLY A 95 6.96 -10.18 18.28
C GLY A 95 7.22 -10.76 19.65
N TYR A 96 8.36 -11.43 19.80
CA TYR A 96 8.91 -11.85 21.08
C TYR A 96 10.36 -11.39 21.22
N ASN A 97 10.67 -10.76 22.33
CA ASN A 97 12.00 -10.26 22.66
C ASN A 97 12.66 -11.17 23.71
N PHE A 98 13.74 -11.85 23.31
CA PHE A 98 14.59 -12.67 24.19
C PHE A 98 15.73 -11.87 24.85
N GLY A 99 15.71 -10.53 24.76
CA GLY A 99 16.78 -9.64 25.22
C GLY A 99 17.76 -9.33 24.10
N ASN A 100 18.64 -10.27 23.78
CA ASN A 100 19.67 -10.11 22.73
C ASN A 100 19.17 -10.53 21.33
N THR A 101 18.00 -11.19 21.27
CA THR A 101 17.40 -11.68 20.02
C THR A 101 15.93 -11.31 19.98
N LYS A 102 15.44 -10.88 18.82
CA LYS A 102 14.03 -10.59 18.58
C LYS A 102 13.50 -11.48 17.46
N LEU A 103 12.35 -12.10 17.69
CA LEU A 103 11.62 -12.89 16.70
C LEU A 103 10.31 -12.17 16.40
N ASP A 104 10.05 -11.86 15.14
CA ASP A 104 8.82 -11.22 14.70
C ASP A 104 8.15 -12.07 13.61
N LEU A 105 6.86 -12.32 13.76
CA LEU A 105 5.99 -12.97 12.78
C LEU A 105 4.92 -11.97 12.36
N THR A 106 4.77 -11.77 11.06
CA THR A 106 3.80 -10.82 10.49
C THR A 106 2.95 -11.51 9.43
N TYR A 107 1.66 -11.22 9.46
CA TYR A 107 0.69 -11.52 8.40
C TYR A 107 0.20 -10.21 7.80
N ASP A 108 0.29 -10.07 6.48
CA ASP A 108 -0.26 -8.95 5.71
C ASP A 108 -1.17 -9.50 4.63
N GLN A 109 -2.33 -8.88 4.48
CA GLN A 109 -3.26 -9.15 3.40
C GLN A 109 -3.58 -7.85 2.69
N ALA A 110 -3.56 -7.87 1.36
CA ALA A 110 -4.01 -6.79 0.52
C ALA A 110 -5.05 -7.31 -0.47
N LYS A 111 -6.18 -6.61 -0.57
CA LYS A 111 -7.22 -6.84 -1.57
C LYS A 111 -7.33 -5.62 -2.48
N GLN A 112 -7.30 -5.86 -3.78
CA GLN A 112 -7.52 -4.84 -4.80
C GLN A 112 -8.34 -5.43 -5.96
N THR A 113 -9.35 -4.70 -6.40
CA THR A 113 -10.18 -5.11 -7.55
C THR A 113 -9.77 -4.31 -8.77
N ASN A 114 -9.43 -4.97 -9.87
CA ASN A 114 -8.95 -4.33 -11.09
C ASN A 114 -9.77 -4.82 -12.29
N THR A 115 -10.15 -3.90 -13.18
CA THR A 115 -10.77 -4.26 -14.45
C THR A 115 -9.73 -4.24 -15.57
N HIS A 116 -9.53 -5.38 -16.22
CA HIS A 116 -8.63 -5.51 -17.36
C HIS A 116 -9.42 -5.75 -18.65
N GLN A 117 -9.27 -4.84 -19.60
CA GLN A 117 -9.74 -5.06 -20.98
C GLN A 117 -8.70 -5.90 -21.71
N LEU A 118 -9.10 -7.07 -22.22
CA LEU A 118 -8.18 -8.04 -22.83
C LEU A 118 -7.74 -7.64 -24.25
N TYR A 119 -8.59 -6.90 -24.99
CA TYR A 119 -8.29 -6.47 -26.37
C TYR A 119 -8.76 -5.03 -26.65
N ASN A 120 -7.94 -4.27 -27.40
CA ASN A 120 -8.26 -2.88 -27.77
C ASN A 120 -9.31 -2.78 -28.89
N THR A 121 -9.60 -3.87 -29.60
CA THR A 121 -10.60 -3.94 -30.70
C THR A 121 -11.22 -5.34 -30.78
N GLY A 122 -12.53 -5.45 -31.03
CA GLY A 122 -13.23 -6.72 -31.23
C GLY A 122 -13.86 -7.28 -29.95
N LEU A 123 -13.06 -7.71 -28.97
CA LEU A 123 -13.53 -8.14 -27.64
C LEU A 123 -13.18 -7.06 -26.60
N THR A 124 -14.02 -6.05 -26.45
CA THR A 124 -13.78 -4.92 -25.53
C THR A 124 -14.35 -5.14 -24.13
N ASP A 125 -14.94 -6.30 -23.84
CA ASP A 125 -15.47 -6.61 -22.51
C ASP A 125 -14.35 -6.70 -21.48
N ALA A 126 -14.49 -5.93 -20.40
CA ALA A 126 -13.53 -5.88 -19.32
C ALA A 126 -13.79 -7.02 -18.33
N THR A 127 -12.75 -7.78 -17.99
CA THR A 127 -12.82 -8.79 -16.93
C THR A 127 -12.50 -8.13 -15.59
N ILE A 128 -13.36 -8.38 -14.59
CA ILE A 128 -13.11 -7.96 -13.21
C ILE A 128 -12.21 -9.01 -12.55
N ILE A 129 -11.05 -8.58 -12.05
CA ILE A 129 -10.09 -9.40 -11.31
C ILE A 129 -10.07 -8.92 -9.87
N ASP A 130 -10.52 -9.77 -8.95
CA ASP A 130 -10.32 -9.59 -7.51
C ASP A 130 -8.96 -10.16 -7.11
N ALA A 131 -7.96 -9.30 -6.97
CA ALA A 131 -6.63 -9.69 -6.53
C ALA A 131 -6.56 -9.69 -5.00
N LEU A 132 -6.47 -10.88 -4.40
CA LEU A 132 -6.20 -11.06 -2.98
C LEU A 132 -4.76 -11.58 -2.80
N HIS A 133 -3.91 -10.78 -2.18
CA HIS A 133 -2.53 -11.13 -1.88
C HIS A 133 -2.35 -11.29 -0.37
N SER A 134 -1.79 -12.42 0.06
CA SER A 134 -1.54 -12.72 1.46
C SER A 134 -0.08 -13.12 1.64
N ASN A 135 0.60 -12.47 2.58
CA ASN A 135 1.99 -12.73 2.90
C ASN A 135 2.14 -13.08 4.38
N VAL A 136 2.98 -14.07 4.64
CA VAL A 136 3.48 -14.39 5.97
C VAL A 136 4.98 -14.15 5.96
N THR A 137 5.48 -13.37 6.91
CA THR A 137 6.90 -13.04 7.03
C THR A 137 7.39 -13.36 8.43
N LEU A 138 8.46 -14.14 8.51
CA LEU A 138 9.21 -14.41 9.73
C LEU A 138 10.52 -13.64 9.70
N SER A 139 10.86 -12.96 10.78
CA SER A 139 12.09 -12.17 10.90
C SER A 139 12.78 -12.43 12.24
N LEU A 140 14.11 -12.53 12.18
CA LEU A 140 14.98 -12.74 13.32
C LEU A 140 16.03 -11.63 13.34
N GLY A 141 16.11 -10.88 14.45
CA GLY A 141 17.09 -9.82 14.65
C GLY A 141 17.97 -10.09 15.86
N PHE A 142 19.26 -9.81 15.75
CA PHE A 142 20.25 -9.98 16.83
C PHE A 142 20.83 -8.62 17.23
N GLN A 143 20.93 -8.39 18.54
CA GLN A 143 21.57 -7.22 19.14
C GLN A 143 22.88 -7.70 19.76
N LEU A 144 24.01 -7.34 19.13
CA LEU A 144 25.38 -7.71 19.54
C LEU A 144 25.97 -6.66 20.50
#